data_AF-A0A103QVN0-F1
#
_entry.id   AF-A0A103QVN0-F1
#
_cell.length_a   1.000
_cell.length_b   1.000
_cell.length_c   1.000
_cell.angle_alpha   90.00
_cell.angle_beta   90.00
_cell.angle_gamma   90.00
#
_symmetry.space_group_name_H-M   'P 1'
#
loop_
_entity.id
_entity.type
_entity.pdbx_description
1 polymer ?
#
loop_
_entity_poly.entity_id
_entity_poly.type
_entity_poly.pdbx_seq_one_letter_code
_entity_poly.pdbx_strand_id
1 'polypeptide(L)' 'MPTSAVEEFAMRMNKASHRAARQSLDGHIRFLAHDGRTYQVVSLHDLPQCRALRIEAAYSAGRMVRPR' A
#
# COMPACT_ATOMS: atom_id res chain seq x y z
N MET A 1 -19.09 -23.74 22.83
CA MET A 1 -18.90 -22.31 22.58
C MET A 1 -17.40 -22.00 22.49
N PRO A 2 -16.76 -22.04 21.29
CA PRO A 2 -15.40 -21.55 21.11
C PRO A 2 -15.43 -20.35 20.16
N THR A 3 -15.72 -19.15 20.64
CA THR A 3 -15.92 -17.97 19.76
C THR A 3 -14.82 -16.90 19.86
N SER A 4 -14.08 -16.78 20.95
CA SER A 4 -13.11 -15.68 21.09
C SER A 4 -11.72 -15.96 20.51
N ALA A 5 -11.18 -17.17 20.71
CA ALA A 5 -9.80 -17.49 20.29
C ALA A 5 -9.63 -17.58 18.77
N VAL A 6 -10.66 -18.05 18.05
CA VAL A 6 -10.63 -18.20 16.59
C VAL A 6 -10.74 -16.84 15.90
N GLU A 7 -11.58 -15.93 16.42
CA GLU A 7 -11.71 -14.56 15.92
C GLU A 7 -10.45 -13.73 16.20
N GLU A 8 -9.83 -13.89 17.37
CA GLU A 8 -8.57 -13.22 17.71
C GLU A 8 -7.41 -13.72 16.84
N PHE A 9 -7.35 -15.03 16.56
CA PHE A 9 -6.36 -15.63 15.65
C PHE A 9 -6.57 -15.16 14.20
N ALA A 10 -7.82 -15.09 13.73
CA ALA A 10 -8.17 -14.57 12.40
C ALA A 10 -7.80 -13.08 12.26
N MET A 11 -8.06 -12.24 13.27
CA MET A 11 -7.62 -10.84 13.26
C MET A 11 -6.09 -10.70 13.25
N ARG A 12 -5.37 -11.52 14.04
CA ARG A 12 -3.90 -11.51 14.07
C ARG A 12 -3.32 -11.94 12.73
N MET A 13 -3.85 -13.00 12.11
CA MET A 13 -3.47 -13.41 10.76
C MET A 13 -3.77 -12.30 9.75
N ASN A 14 -4.94 -11.66 9.81
CA ASN A 14 -5.28 -10.58 8.89
C ASN A 14 -4.33 -9.37 9.01
N LYS A 15 -3.94 -8.99 10.24
CA LYS A 15 -2.92 -7.94 10.47
C LYS A 15 -1.53 -8.36 9.99
N ALA A 16 -1.13 -9.61 10.19
CA ALA A 16 0.15 -10.14 9.73
C ALA A 16 0.21 -10.22 8.20
N SER A 17 -0.85 -10.72 7.56
CA SER A 17 -1.02 -10.74 6.10
C SER A 17 -1.07 -9.33 5.52
N HIS A 18 -1.76 -8.39 6.16
CA HIS A 18 -1.78 -6.99 5.74
C HIS A 18 -0.39 -6.34 5.88
N ARG A 19 0.36 -6.64 6.94
CA ARG A 19 1.74 -6.16 7.12
C ARG A 19 2.70 -6.80 6.12
N ALA A 20 2.58 -8.10 5.86
CA ALA A 20 3.39 -8.83 4.88
C ALA A 20 3.07 -8.40 3.45
N ALA A 21 1.80 -8.21 3.11
CA ALA A 21 1.37 -7.64 1.84
C ALA A 21 1.87 -6.21 1.69
N ARG A 22 1.79 -5.41 2.75
CA ARG A 22 2.34 -4.05 2.76
C ARG A 22 3.86 -4.03 2.54
N GLN A 23 4.62 -4.93 3.19
CA GLN A 23 6.06 -5.10 2.97
C GLN A 23 6.41 -5.66 1.58
N SER A 24 5.58 -6.56 1.05
CA SER A 24 5.75 -7.10 -0.30
C SER A 24 5.46 -6.05 -1.38
N LEU A 25 4.48 -5.17 -1.16
CA LEU A 25 4.16 -4.10 -2.10
C LEU A 25 5.17 -2.95 -2.04
N ASP A 26 5.80 -2.74 -0.88
CA ASP A 26 6.80 -1.71 -0.67
C ASP A 26 8.07 -2.02 -1.48
N GLY A 27 8.28 -1.25 -2.55
CA GLY A 27 9.37 -1.47 -3.51
C GLY A 27 8.96 -2.21 -4.79
N HIS A 28 7.83 -2.93 -4.81
CA HIS A 28 7.27 -3.53 -6.03
C HIS A 28 6.35 -2.61 -6.80
N ILE A 29 5.68 -1.69 -6.10
CA ILE A 29 4.83 -0.67 -6.71
C ILE A 29 5.38 0.73 -6.39
N ARG A 30 5.56 1.53 -7.43
CA ARG A 30 5.91 2.94 -7.37
C ARG A 30 4.71 3.77 -7.77
N PHE A 31 4.42 4.82 -7.01
CA PHE A 31 3.32 5.74 -7.31
C PHE A 31 3.89 7.02 -7.88
N LEU A 32 3.34 7.46 -9.02
CA LEU A 32 3.54 8.81 -9.49
C LEU A 32 2.51 9.71 -8.78
N ALA A 33 3.01 10.68 -8.04
CA ALA A 33 2.22 11.59 -7.25
C ALA A 33 2.53 13.04 -7.63
N HIS A 34 1.51 13.89 -7.55
CA HIS A 34 1.59 15.31 -7.83
C HIS A 34 1.19 16.11 -6.59
N ASP A 35 2.00 17.11 -6.21
CA ASP A 35 1.74 18.00 -5.08
C ASP A 35 1.08 19.34 -5.50
N GLY A 36 0.75 19.49 -6.78
CA GLY A 36 0.23 20.74 -7.35
C GLY A 36 1.29 21.59 -8.07
N ARG A 37 2.58 21.30 -7.87
CA ARG A 37 3.71 22.02 -8.52
C ARG A 37 4.66 21.07 -9.24
N THR A 38 4.88 19.89 -8.67
CA THR A 38 5.90 18.95 -9.11
C THR A 38 5.38 17.52 -9.05
N TYR A 39 5.95 16.70 -9.92
CA TYR A 39 5.74 15.27 -9.91
C TYR A 39 6.85 14.60 -9.12
N GLN A 40 6.47 13.66 -8.27
CA GLN A 40 7.40 12.85 -7.51
C GLN A 40 6.99 11.38 -7.50
N VAL A 41 8.00 10.51 -7.49
CA VAL A 41 7.80 9.07 -7.39
C VAL A 41 7.93 8.66 -5.94
N VAL A 42 6.84 8.14 -5.38
CA VAL A 42 6.76 7.75 -3.96
C VAL A 42 6.51 6.25 -3.83
N SER A 43 7.05 5.66 -2.77
CA SER A 43 6.74 4.29 -2.36
C SER A 43 5.49 4.26 -1.46
N LEU A 44 5.00 3.07 -1.15
CA LEU A 44 3.88 2.90 -0.23
C LEU A 44 4.25 3.39 1.19
N HIS A 45 5.52 3.27 1.59
CA HIS A 45 6.04 3.77 2.86
C HIS A 45 5.98 5.29 3.01
N ASP A 46 6.08 6.02 1.89
CA ASP A 46 6.17 7.48 1.90
C ASP A 46 4.78 8.14 2.00
N LEU A 47 3.72 7.45 1.55
CA LEU A 47 2.35 7.97 1.52
C LEU A 47 1.83 8.54 2.85
N PRO A 48 2.07 7.92 4.03
CA PRO A 48 1.63 8.48 5.31
C PRO A 48 2.27 9.83 5.65
N GLN A 49 3.48 10.09 5.14
CA GLN A 49 4.22 11.34 5.35
C GLN A 49 3.78 12.42 4.36
N CYS A 50 3.21 12.02 3.22
CA CYS A 50 2.87 12.90 2.13
C CYS A 50 1.35 13.14 2.00
N ARG A 51 0.76 13.85 2.97
CA ARG A 51 -0.70 14.09 3.04
C ARG A 51 -1.26 14.95 1.91
N ALA A 52 -0.45 15.79 1.27
CA ALA A 52 -0.87 16.71 0.21
C ALA A 52 -0.76 16.13 -1.20
N LEU A 53 -0.25 14.90 -1.34
CA LEU A 53 -0.03 14.30 -2.65
C LEU A 53 -1.29 13.68 -3.22
N ARG A 54 -1.54 13.97 -4.49
CA ARG A 54 -2.53 13.25 -5.29
C ARG A 54 -1.82 12.17 -6.11
N ILE A 55 -2.22 10.91 -5.92
CA ILE A 55 -1.72 9.79 -6.72
C ILE A 55 -2.40 9.81 -8.08
N GLU A 56 -1.61 9.84 -9.14
CA GLU A 56 -2.12 9.86 -10.52
C GLU A 56 -1.94 8.52 -11.24
N ALA A 57 -0.84 7.82 -10.97
CA ALA A 57 -0.56 6.52 -11.56
C ALA A 57 0.22 5.62 -10.61
N ALA A 58 0.06 4.31 -10.77
CA ALA A 58 0.86 3.30 -10.09
C ALA A 58 1.61 2.47 -11.13
N TYR A 59 2.84 2.09 -10.83
CA TYR A 59 3.72 1.31 -11.71
C TYR A 59 4.28 0.12 -10.96
N SER A 60 4.27 -1.06 -11.58
CA SER A 60 4.93 -2.27 -11.10
C SER A 60 5.91 -2.78 -12.14
N ALA A 61 7.17 -2.99 -11.76
CA ALA A 61 8.25 -3.41 -12.66
C ALA A 61 8.32 -2.59 -13.98
N GLY A 62 8.14 -1.27 -13.89
CA GLY A 62 8.16 -0.36 -15.03
C GLY A 62 6.88 -0.33 -15.89
N ARG A 63 5.84 -1.11 -15.53
CA ARG A 63 4.56 -1.13 -16.23
C ARG A 63 3.47 -0.44 -15.40
N MET A 64 2.68 0.40 -16.05
CA MET A 64 1.54 1.05 -15.41
C MET A 64 0.50 0.00 -14.98
N VAL A 65 0.14 0.01 -13.70
CA VAL A 65 -0.94 -0.81 -13.15
C VAL A 65 -2.25 -0.16 -13.56
N ARG A 66 -3.07 -0.91 -14.32
CA ARG A 66 -4.43 -0.49 -14.67
C ARG A 66 -5.43 -1.31 -13.85
N PRO A 67 -6.54 -0.70 -13.38
CA PRO A 67 -7.64 -1.49 -12.85
C PRO A 67 -8.10 -2.47 -13.93
N ARG A 68 -8.29 -3.73 -13.54
CA ARG A 68 -8.90 -4.75 -14.39
C ARG A 68 -10.40 -4.75 -14.18
#